data_AF-A0A849TMH7-F1
#
_entry.id   AF-A0A849TMH7-F1
#
_cell.length_a   1.000
_cell.length_b   1.000
_cell.length_c   1.000
_cell.angle_alpha   90.00
_cell.angle_beta   90.00
_cell.angle_gamma   90.00
#
_symmetry.space_group_name_H-M   'P 1'
#
loop_
_entity.id
_entity.type
_entity.pdbx_description
1 polymer ?
#
loop_
_entity_poly.entity_id
_entity_poly.type
_entity_poly.pdbx_seq_one_letter_code
_entity_poly.pdbx_strand_id
1 'polypeptide(L)'
;MSYRGDDLDLRTPPSRGSRESYAPEYGTNGSRPRGPVSSGRASSGASAVVIDDVVMTCCNHAYDIAQAHGANEVRLEHLVHALTRVEAAADILEERGIREAHLRRESAAVIASEIPVGLAHSQSAPRASSEFEDVLRRASDMAANQGNADGASVHDLLWVLLNYDQDIPAIALLLRHAAGWQSWDWPHRRDTRNEPRSEVVREIVREVRVSEPRRDDVRREEPRRETVRYSERREEPRRPVNRKYATERTSAPPPVVERPAVIERIVQAPRNDEVLDRIDALEGTMRSLIDLVRDLQSDLHANRGGSVSVDVAPDAFIDHVRNVEATFDDRLIGLEKAVASISSDSARHWNTFGDRMKSIDKLANSSQSGDLADLVTEQLVAVTEQVRAANQRVAELETNLQRRDSEASRAWTGIAERLRALDEGISSQKREVQQTLLSAGQTGQAVQSTLVERFTGMRQQLDQGRDDLIAGVTQIVQPVALRQQESHRLVTTVAERVSSFENIVRAQTEAVTQANAVHQRDLSEVHEALLKLGANQKTLSEGIEQWRLDSGGDLGIISNRLELLEKGSGRPIELIEQMQSDLANVTQLALADYDQNRRSFKTWLFGTSDVFAGSWRDETTAIRNRLRELRVRKA
;
A
#
# COMPACT_ATOMS: atom_id res chain seq x y z
N MET A 1 9.84 -32.69 5.79
CA MET A 1 9.61 -32.82 4.31
C MET A 1 10.96 -32.88 3.58
N SER A 2 11.02 -33.11 2.26
CA SER A 2 12.27 -32.92 1.49
C SER A 2 12.24 -31.62 0.68
N TYR A 3 13.41 -31.08 0.34
CA TYR A 3 13.55 -29.96 -0.58
C TYR A 3 13.27 -30.41 -2.03
N ARG A 4 12.84 -29.48 -2.89
CA ARG A 4 12.53 -29.72 -4.31
C ARG A 4 13.71 -29.51 -5.27
N GLY A 5 14.75 -28.78 -4.85
CA GLY A 5 15.98 -28.65 -5.63
C GLY A 5 16.92 -29.84 -5.39
N ASP A 6 17.54 -30.34 -6.45
CA ASP A 6 18.48 -31.48 -6.39
C ASP A 6 19.88 -31.11 -5.86
N ASP A 7 20.13 -29.84 -5.59
CA ASP A 7 21.45 -29.27 -5.31
C ASP A 7 21.72 -28.95 -3.83
N LEU A 8 20.69 -28.85 -2.99
CA LEU A 8 20.83 -28.60 -1.56
C LEU A 8 20.30 -29.77 -0.69
N ASP A 9 21.19 -30.38 0.10
CA ASP A 9 20.83 -31.41 1.09
C ASP A 9 20.25 -30.77 2.36
N LEU A 10 19.03 -30.24 2.25
CA LEU A 10 18.22 -29.77 3.37
C LEU A 10 17.53 -30.95 4.07
N ARG A 11 17.68 -31.04 5.39
CA ARG A 11 17.08 -32.10 6.21
C ARG A 11 16.28 -31.50 7.36
N THR A 12 15.06 -32.00 7.56
CA THR A 12 14.35 -31.75 8.82
C THR A 12 14.70 -32.83 9.84
N PRO A 13 14.96 -32.49 11.11
CA PRO A 13 15.31 -33.49 12.11
C PRO A 13 14.13 -34.44 12.34
N PRO A 14 14.40 -35.71 12.75
CA PRO A 14 13.34 -36.68 12.96
C PRO A 14 12.43 -36.20 14.09
N SER A 15 11.19 -35.84 13.74
CA SER A 15 10.20 -35.35 14.70
C SER A 15 10.12 -36.29 15.91
N ARG A 16 10.40 -35.74 17.10
CA ARG A 16 10.39 -36.49 18.37
C ARG A 16 8.99 -37.02 18.76
N GLY A 17 7.96 -36.72 17.97
CA GLY A 17 6.55 -37.08 18.18
C GLY A 17 6.18 -38.55 17.93
N SER A 18 7.06 -39.40 17.37
CA SER A 18 6.81 -40.84 17.23
C SER A 18 7.78 -41.71 18.04
N ARG A 19 7.99 -41.34 19.31
CA ARG A 19 8.40 -42.32 20.32
C ARG A 19 7.17 -43.10 20.77
N GLU A 20 6.70 -43.99 19.91
CA GLU A 20 5.74 -45.03 20.29
C GLU A 20 6.32 -45.79 21.48
N SER A 21 5.54 -45.94 22.54
CA SER A 21 6.00 -46.43 23.85
C SER A 21 6.23 -47.94 23.89
N TYR A 22 7.06 -48.47 23.00
CA TYR A 22 7.72 -49.75 23.23
C TYR A 22 8.81 -49.56 24.28
N ALA A 23 8.45 -49.85 25.53
CA ALA A 23 9.41 -50.04 26.60
C ALA A 23 10.34 -51.21 26.23
N PRO A 24 11.66 -51.00 26.10
CA PRO A 24 12.58 -52.11 26.02
C PRO A 24 12.67 -52.76 27.41
N GLU A 25 12.52 -54.08 27.46
CA GLU A 25 12.81 -54.86 28.67
C GLU A 25 14.23 -54.59 29.18
N TYR A 26 14.44 -54.86 30.48
CA TYR A 26 15.67 -54.59 31.21
C TYR A 26 16.92 -55.25 30.60
N GLY A 27 17.57 -54.54 29.68
CA GLY A 27 18.89 -54.85 29.14
C GLY A 27 19.99 -54.12 29.92
N THR A 28 20.27 -54.55 31.14
CA THR A 28 21.47 -54.09 31.87
C THR A 28 22.73 -54.53 31.13
N ASN A 29 23.43 -53.60 30.49
CA ASN A 29 24.89 -53.64 30.35
C ASN A 29 25.46 -52.29 29.91
N GLY A 30 26.36 -51.73 30.73
CA GLY A 30 27.04 -50.48 30.40
C GLY A 30 28.20 -50.72 29.43
N SER A 31 28.17 -50.06 28.27
CA SER A 31 29.36 -49.75 27.47
C SER A 31 29.01 -48.63 26.48
N ARG A 32 29.61 -47.45 26.64
CA ARG A 32 29.56 -46.38 25.64
C ARG A 32 30.52 -46.74 24.50
N PRO A 33 30.08 -47.01 23.26
CA PRO A 33 31.00 -47.11 22.14
C PRO A 33 31.46 -45.71 21.75
N ARG A 34 32.72 -45.36 22.07
CA ARG A 34 33.42 -44.27 21.38
C ARG A 34 33.64 -44.71 19.94
N GLY A 35 32.85 -44.18 19.01
CA GLY A 35 33.06 -44.35 17.57
C GLY A 35 34.43 -43.76 17.15
N PRO A 36 35.12 -44.37 16.17
CA PRO A 36 36.47 -43.95 15.79
C PRO A 36 36.47 -42.62 15.04
N VAL A 37 37.46 -41.79 15.33
CA VAL A 37 37.72 -40.54 14.60
C VAL A 37 38.29 -40.88 13.22
N SER A 38 37.42 -41.04 12.23
CA SER A 38 37.82 -41.28 10.85
C SER A 38 38.26 -39.97 10.20
N SER A 39 39.56 -39.68 10.24
CA SER A 39 40.21 -38.62 9.47
C SER A 39 40.32 -38.98 7.98
N GLY A 40 39.18 -39.31 7.37
CA GLY A 40 39.04 -39.52 5.93
C GLY A 40 38.87 -38.19 5.21
N ARG A 41 39.91 -37.76 4.48
CA ARG A 41 39.92 -36.55 3.65
C ARG A 41 39.06 -36.76 2.39
N ALA A 42 37.75 -36.80 2.58
CA ALA A 42 36.77 -36.83 1.50
C ALA A 42 36.66 -35.47 0.81
N SER A 43 35.99 -35.45 -0.35
CA SER A 43 35.67 -34.26 -1.15
C SER A 43 35.10 -33.10 -0.32
N SER A 44 35.11 -31.89 -0.88
CA SER A 44 34.40 -30.69 -0.39
C SER A 44 32.88 -30.91 -0.44
N GLY A 45 32.39 -31.85 0.36
CA GLY A 45 31.00 -32.28 0.42
C GLY A 45 30.21 -31.36 1.34
N ALA A 46 29.13 -30.81 0.82
CA ALA A 46 28.22 -30.00 1.62
C ALA A 46 27.73 -30.81 2.82
N SER A 47 27.97 -30.29 4.02
CA SER A 47 27.37 -30.79 5.25
C SER A 47 25.87 -30.53 5.17
N ALA A 48 25.06 -31.59 5.26
CA ALA A 48 23.61 -31.47 5.22
C ALA A 48 23.10 -30.42 6.22
N VAL A 49 22.29 -29.48 5.74
CA VAL A 49 21.84 -28.32 6.51
C VAL A 49 20.55 -28.71 7.23
N VAL A 50 20.53 -28.57 8.55
CA VAL A 50 19.42 -29.02 9.40
C VAL A 50 18.50 -27.84 9.72
N ILE A 51 17.28 -27.89 9.20
CA ILE A 51 16.28 -26.82 9.30
C ILE A 51 14.96 -27.37 9.87
N ASP A 52 14.11 -26.51 10.44
CA ASP A 52 12.78 -26.92 10.88
C ASP A 52 11.82 -27.17 9.68
N ASP A 53 10.65 -27.76 9.94
CA ASP A 53 9.66 -28.03 8.89
C ASP A 53 9.02 -26.74 8.31
N VAL A 54 9.05 -25.60 9.01
CA VAL A 54 8.50 -24.32 8.54
C VAL A 54 9.46 -23.66 7.56
N VAL A 55 10.75 -23.59 7.88
CA VAL A 55 11.83 -23.13 6.99
C VAL A 55 11.93 -24.04 5.78
N MET A 56 11.79 -25.36 5.93
CA MET A 56 11.70 -26.30 4.80
C MET A 56 10.51 -25.98 3.88
N THR A 57 9.35 -25.66 4.46
CA THR A 57 8.16 -25.23 3.70
C THR A 57 8.40 -23.89 2.99
N CYS A 58 9.09 -22.94 3.63
CA CYS A 58 9.49 -21.66 3.02
C CYS A 58 10.50 -21.86 1.87
N CYS A 59 11.48 -22.75 2.02
CA CYS A 59 12.45 -23.07 0.95
C CYS A 59 11.76 -23.70 -0.28
N ASN A 60 10.81 -24.60 -0.06
CA ASN A 60 10.01 -25.18 -1.14
C ASN A 60 9.10 -24.15 -1.82
N HIS A 61 8.52 -23.20 -1.07
CA HIS A 61 7.79 -22.09 -1.68
C HIS A 61 8.71 -21.13 -2.44
N ALA A 62 9.91 -20.83 -1.94
CA ALA A 62 10.91 -20.01 -2.63
C ALA A 62 11.31 -20.63 -3.98
N TYR A 63 11.51 -21.95 -4.01
CA TYR A 63 11.74 -22.72 -5.24
C TYR A 63 10.57 -22.61 -6.22
N ASP A 64 9.33 -22.78 -5.76
CA ASP A 64 8.13 -22.66 -6.59
C ASP A 64 7.94 -21.24 -7.16
N ILE A 65 8.26 -20.20 -6.38
CA ILE A 65 8.24 -18.80 -6.84
C ILE A 65 9.33 -18.60 -7.91
N ALA A 66 10.57 -19.03 -7.65
CA ALA A 66 11.66 -18.93 -8.62
C ALA A 66 11.31 -19.63 -9.96
N GLN A 67 10.73 -20.82 -9.89
CA GLN A 67 10.27 -21.57 -11.06
C GLN A 67 9.14 -20.83 -11.81
N ALA A 68 8.16 -20.27 -11.09
CA ALA A 68 7.04 -19.53 -11.69
C ALA A 68 7.48 -18.22 -12.37
N HIS A 69 8.53 -17.57 -11.84
CA HIS A 69 9.12 -16.36 -12.44
C HIS A 69 10.17 -16.64 -13.52
N GLY A 70 10.47 -17.92 -13.82
CA GLY A 70 11.49 -18.28 -14.82
C GLY A 70 12.91 -17.88 -14.41
N ALA A 71 13.18 -17.83 -13.11
CA ALA A 71 14.51 -17.59 -12.57
C ALA A 71 15.35 -18.87 -12.68
N ASN A 72 16.63 -18.73 -13.03
CA ASN A 72 17.58 -19.85 -13.04
C ASN A 72 17.99 -20.28 -11.60
N GLU A 73 17.76 -19.41 -10.61
CA GLU A 73 18.25 -19.55 -9.24
C GLU A 73 17.21 -19.16 -8.18
N VAL A 74 17.14 -19.94 -7.11
CA VAL A 74 16.42 -19.64 -5.86
C VAL A 74 17.29 -18.70 -5.02
N ARG A 75 17.08 -17.41 -5.22
CA ARG A 75 17.71 -16.31 -4.47
C ARG A 75 16.96 -15.91 -3.20
N LEU A 76 17.59 -15.05 -2.38
CA LEU A 76 17.04 -14.53 -1.13
C LEU A 76 15.75 -13.71 -1.29
N GLU A 77 15.52 -13.07 -2.44
CA GLU A 77 14.26 -12.36 -2.75
C GLU A 77 13.07 -13.32 -2.70
N HIS A 78 13.21 -14.52 -3.29
CA HIS A 78 12.19 -15.57 -3.26
C HIS A 78 11.95 -16.10 -1.85
N LEU A 79 13.01 -16.20 -1.04
CA LEU A 79 12.91 -16.64 0.36
C LEU A 79 12.17 -15.62 1.22
N VAL A 80 12.52 -14.33 1.12
CA VAL A 80 11.81 -13.25 1.83
C VAL A 80 10.35 -13.19 1.40
N HIS A 81 10.05 -13.37 0.10
CA HIS A 81 8.67 -13.47 -0.34
C HIS A 81 7.96 -14.73 0.19
N ALA A 82 8.61 -15.89 0.21
CA ALA A 82 8.06 -17.14 0.75
C ALA A 82 7.75 -17.06 2.26
N LEU A 83 8.59 -16.37 3.05
CA LEU A 83 8.32 -16.10 4.48
C LEU A 83 7.01 -15.32 4.68
N THR A 84 6.60 -14.47 3.72
CA THR A 84 5.30 -13.78 3.73
C THR A 84 4.14 -14.61 3.16
N ARG A 85 4.35 -15.90 2.83
CA ARG A 85 3.30 -16.77 2.25
C ARG A 85 3.01 -18.01 3.07
N VAL A 86 3.94 -18.46 3.91
CA VAL A 86 3.72 -19.56 4.85
C VAL A 86 3.16 -18.96 6.14
N GLU A 87 1.92 -19.32 6.51
CA GLU A 87 1.20 -18.73 7.66
C GLU A 87 2.04 -18.74 8.95
N ALA A 88 2.63 -19.88 9.32
CA ALA A 88 3.48 -20.00 10.51
C ALA A 88 4.76 -19.13 10.49
N ALA A 89 5.25 -18.72 9.31
CA ALA A 89 6.36 -17.77 9.19
C ALA A 89 5.86 -16.32 9.16
N ALA A 90 4.70 -16.07 8.56
CA ALA A 90 4.01 -14.78 8.58
C ALA A 90 3.63 -14.36 10.00
N ASP A 91 3.10 -15.28 10.82
CA ASP A 91 2.79 -15.04 12.23
C ASP A 91 4.03 -14.56 13.00
N ILE A 92 5.19 -15.21 12.78
CA ILE A 92 6.47 -14.83 13.40
C ILE A 92 6.95 -13.45 12.90
N LEU A 93 6.73 -13.10 11.63
CA LEU A 93 7.01 -11.75 11.12
C LEU A 93 6.14 -10.70 11.84
N GLU A 94 4.83 -10.96 11.98
CA GLU A 94 3.90 -10.04 12.64
C GLU A 94 4.16 -9.90 14.14
N GLU A 95 4.50 -10.98 14.84
CA GLU A 95 4.96 -10.95 16.25
C GLU A 95 6.19 -10.04 16.45
N ARG A 96 7.05 -9.93 15.44
CA ARG A 96 8.22 -9.05 15.44
C ARG A 96 7.92 -7.65 14.91
N GLY A 97 6.67 -7.35 14.56
CA GLY A 97 6.23 -6.04 14.07
C GLY A 97 6.49 -5.79 12.58
N ILE A 98 7.00 -6.78 11.84
CA ILE A 98 7.10 -6.73 10.38
C ILE A 98 5.68 -6.96 9.83
N ARG A 99 5.13 -5.95 9.14
CA ARG A 99 3.81 -6.07 8.50
C ARG A 99 3.90 -6.93 7.26
N GLU A 100 3.52 -8.19 7.38
CA GLU A 100 3.53 -9.19 6.32
C GLU A 100 2.91 -8.66 5.02
N ALA A 101 1.74 -8.02 5.07
CA ALA A 101 1.04 -7.56 3.86
C ALA A 101 1.78 -6.42 3.13
N HIS A 102 2.63 -5.68 3.84
CA HIS A 102 3.48 -4.64 3.25
C HIS A 102 4.74 -5.28 2.64
N LEU A 103 5.42 -6.14 3.41
CA LEU A 103 6.63 -6.85 2.96
C LEU A 103 6.34 -7.73 1.74
N ARG A 104 5.20 -8.41 1.70
CA ARG A 104 4.75 -9.23 0.55
C ARG A 104 4.63 -8.40 -0.73
N ARG A 105 4.06 -7.19 -0.64
CA ARG A 105 3.87 -6.32 -1.81
C ARG A 105 5.19 -5.80 -2.34
N GLU A 106 6.08 -5.34 -1.46
CA GLU A 106 7.37 -4.79 -1.87
C GLU A 106 8.33 -5.90 -2.34
N SER A 107 8.34 -7.08 -1.71
CA SER A 107 9.14 -8.23 -2.19
C SER A 107 8.66 -8.76 -3.55
N ALA A 108 7.35 -8.78 -3.80
CA ALA A 108 6.82 -9.10 -5.13
C ALA A 108 7.25 -8.09 -6.20
N ALA A 109 7.33 -6.80 -5.85
CA ALA A 109 7.83 -5.76 -6.76
C ALA A 109 9.33 -5.96 -7.06
N VAL A 110 10.15 -6.22 -6.04
CA VAL A 110 11.59 -6.54 -6.19
C VAL A 110 11.80 -7.74 -7.09
N ILE A 111 11.07 -8.84 -6.86
CA ILE A 111 11.10 -10.05 -7.71
C ILE A 111 10.77 -9.71 -9.17
N ALA A 112 9.78 -8.85 -9.41
CA ALA A 112 9.37 -8.46 -10.76
C ALA A 112 10.34 -7.49 -11.45
N SER A 113 11.11 -6.68 -10.72
CA SER A 113 12.01 -5.68 -11.30
C SER A 113 13.46 -6.13 -11.44
N GLU A 114 13.96 -6.97 -10.53
CA GLU A 114 15.41 -7.26 -10.41
C GLU A 114 15.80 -8.66 -10.90
N ILE A 115 14.85 -9.58 -11.01
CA ILE A 115 15.16 -10.96 -11.40
C ILE A 115 15.06 -11.07 -12.92
N PRO A 116 16.19 -11.29 -13.64
CA PRO A 116 16.16 -11.41 -15.08
C PRO A 116 15.43 -12.69 -15.47
N VAL A 117 14.22 -12.54 -16.00
CA VAL A 117 13.47 -13.65 -16.60
C VAL A 117 14.31 -14.23 -17.72
N GLY A 118 14.65 -15.52 -17.61
CA GLY A 118 15.55 -16.18 -18.55
C GLY A 118 15.02 -16.14 -19.99
N LEU A 119 15.63 -15.30 -20.83
CA LEU A 119 15.36 -15.28 -22.27
C LEU A 119 15.87 -16.58 -22.90
N ALA A 120 14.96 -17.57 -22.98
CA ALA A 120 14.94 -18.79 -23.81
C ALA A 120 15.02 -20.15 -23.07
N HIS A 121 13.87 -20.84 -23.08
CA HIS A 121 13.70 -22.25 -23.47
C HIS A 121 14.36 -23.38 -22.66
N SER A 122 15.29 -23.15 -21.73
CA SER A 122 15.70 -24.18 -20.77
C SER A 122 14.75 -24.18 -19.57
N GLN A 123 13.78 -25.10 -19.54
CA GLN A 123 13.03 -25.46 -18.32
C GLN A 123 13.93 -26.23 -17.32
N SER A 124 15.10 -25.69 -17.00
CA SER A 124 15.94 -26.21 -15.93
C SER A 124 15.31 -25.89 -14.58
N ALA A 125 15.29 -26.87 -13.67
CA ALA A 125 15.00 -26.64 -12.27
C ALA A 125 15.87 -25.49 -11.70
N PRO A 126 15.30 -24.49 -11.00
CA PRO A 126 16.08 -23.42 -10.41
C PRO A 126 17.02 -23.98 -9.33
N ARG A 127 18.26 -23.48 -9.32
CA ARG A 127 19.30 -23.89 -8.37
C ARG A 127 19.37 -22.96 -7.17
N ALA A 128 19.73 -23.42 -5.99
CA ALA A 128 20.06 -22.53 -4.87
C ALA A 128 21.15 -21.52 -5.30
N SER A 129 20.96 -20.23 -5.01
CA SER A 129 22.06 -19.26 -5.14
C SER A 129 23.05 -19.42 -3.99
N SER A 130 24.30 -18.98 -4.17
CA SER A 130 25.34 -19.04 -3.13
C SER A 130 24.92 -18.34 -1.83
N GLU A 131 24.22 -17.22 -1.94
CA GLU A 131 23.77 -16.41 -0.80
C GLU A 131 22.61 -17.10 -0.07
N PHE A 132 21.76 -17.82 -0.81
CA PHE A 132 20.68 -18.63 -0.24
C PHE A 132 21.24 -19.86 0.51
N GLU A 133 22.23 -20.58 -0.04
CA GLU A 133 22.94 -21.64 0.71
C GLU A 133 23.62 -21.07 1.96
N ASP A 134 24.40 -19.99 1.82
CA ASP A 134 25.18 -19.39 2.92
C ASP A 134 24.31 -18.92 4.09
N VAL A 135 23.16 -18.31 3.81
CA VAL A 135 22.19 -17.90 4.84
C VAL A 135 21.63 -19.12 5.57
N LEU A 136 21.22 -20.17 4.85
CA LEU A 136 20.67 -21.39 5.46
C LEU A 136 21.72 -22.15 6.26
N ARG A 137 22.97 -22.22 5.78
CA ARG A 137 24.12 -22.74 6.54
C ARG A 137 24.33 -21.98 7.83
N ARG A 138 24.45 -20.66 7.78
CA ARG A 138 24.68 -19.83 8.97
C ARG A 138 23.54 -19.99 9.99
N ALA A 139 22.29 -20.11 9.52
CA ALA A 139 21.15 -20.35 10.40
C ALA A 139 21.20 -21.74 11.06
N SER A 140 21.59 -22.79 10.32
CA SER A 140 21.77 -24.15 10.84
C SER A 140 22.96 -24.26 11.80
N ASP A 141 24.10 -23.65 11.47
CA ASP A 141 25.27 -23.59 12.35
C ASP A 141 24.95 -22.84 13.65
N MET A 142 24.19 -21.75 13.55
CA MET A 142 23.74 -21.00 14.72
C MET A 142 22.79 -21.82 15.61
N ALA A 143 21.78 -22.48 15.03
CA ALA A 143 20.88 -23.35 15.78
C ALA A 143 21.62 -24.54 16.43
N ALA A 144 22.59 -25.13 15.72
CA ALA A 144 23.45 -26.18 16.25
C ALA A 144 24.32 -25.70 17.43
N ASN A 145 24.88 -24.48 17.34
CA ASN A 145 25.67 -23.85 18.41
C ASN A 145 24.82 -23.53 19.66
N GLN A 146 23.51 -23.27 19.49
CA GLN A 146 22.56 -23.13 20.60
C GLN A 146 22.13 -24.47 21.21
N GLY A 147 22.48 -25.60 20.59
CA GLY A 147 21.98 -26.93 20.97
C GLY A 147 20.52 -27.17 20.60
N ASN A 148 19.95 -26.39 19.68
CA ASN A 148 18.58 -26.62 19.21
C ASN A 148 18.54 -27.90 18.35
N ALA A 149 17.94 -28.96 18.90
CA ALA A 149 17.84 -30.26 18.25
C ALA A 149 16.83 -30.29 17.08
N ASP A 150 15.96 -29.29 17.01
CA ASP A 150 14.85 -29.22 16.05
C ASP A 150 15.21 -28.42 14.78
N GLY A 151 16.48 -28.03 14.63
CA GLY A 151 17.05 -27.39 13.43
C GLY A 151 17.00 -25.86 13.43
N ALA A 152 17.44 -25.24 12.34
CA ALA A 152 17.29 -23.80 12.13
C ALA A 152 15.81 -23.42 12.06
N SER A 153 15.38 -22.52 12.95
CA SER A 153 14.03 -21.98 12.96
C SER A 153 13.91 -20.70 12.11
N VAL A 154 12.67 -20.26 11.86
CA VAL A 154 12.40 -18.94 11.26
C VAL A 154 13.05 -17.79 12.06
N HIS A 155 13.19 -17.93 13.38
CA HIS A 155 13.89 -16.95 14.22
C HIS A 155 15.39 -16.91 13.92
N ASP A 156 16.02 -18.08 13.81
CA ASP A 156 17.45 -18.19 13.47
C ASP A 156 17.71 -17.61 12.08
N LEU A 157 16.82 -17.93 11.12
CA LEU A 157 16.87 -17.41 9.77
C LEU A 157 16.73 -15.88 9.71
N LEU A 158 15.75 -15.30 10.42
CA LEU A 158 15.56 -13.85 10.48
C LEU A 158 16.76 -13.13 11.11
N TRP A 159 17.34 -13.69 12.18
CA TRP A 159 18.54 -13.12 12.78
C TRP A 159 19.71 -13.13 11.78
N VAL A 160 19.92 -14.23 11.04
CA VAL A 160 20.98 -14.30 10.02
C VAL A 160 20.73 -13.30 8.89
N LEU A 161 19.50 -13.23 8.35
CA LEU A 161 19.14 -12.29 7.29
C LEU A 161 19.39 -10.83 7.71
N LEU A 162 18.98 -10.44 8.92
CA LEU A 162 19.16 -9.06 9.43
C LEU A 162 20.62 -8.69 9.75
N ASN A 163 21.50 -9.70 9.93
CA ASN A 163 22.95 -9.53 10.07
C ASN A 163 23.71 -9.90 8.78
N TYR A 164 23.02 -10.13 7.66
CA TYR A 164 23.63 -10.42 6.37
C TYR A 164 24.05 -9.13 5.66
N ASP A 165 24.66 -9.28 4.48
CA ASP A 165 25.05 -8.18 3.62
C ASP A 165 23.86 -7.28 3.25
N GLN A 166 24.02 -5.97 3.45
CA GLN A 166 23.00 -4.96 3.21
C GLN A 166 22.91 -4.54 1.74
N ASP A 167 23.92 -4.90 0.92
CA ASP A 167 23.94 -4.62 -0.52
C ASP A 167 22.93 -5.50 -1.28
N ILE A 168 22.38 -6.56 -0.66
CA ILE A 168 21.35 -7.42 -1.24
C ILE A 168 19.97 -6.75 -1.10
N PRO A 169 19.22 -6.49 -2.19
CA PRO A 169 17.95 -5.77 -2.16
C PRO A 169 16.88 -6.42 -1.26
N ALA A 170 16.80 -7.75 -1.21
CA ALA A 170 15.92 -8.48 -0.28
C ALA A 170 16.21 -8.17 1.20
N ILE A 171 17.49 -7.97 1.56
CA ILE A 171 17.95 -7.69 2.93
C ILE A 171 17.72 -6.21 3.27
N ALA A 172 18.07 -5.30 2.37
CA ALA A 172 17.77 -3.87 2.51
C ALA A 172 16.25 -3.61 2.67
N LEU A 173 15.44 -4.36 1.91
CA LEU A 173 13.98 -4.38 2.05
C LEU A 173 13.57 -4.88 3.44
N LEU A 174 14.05 -6.05 3.88
CA LEU A 174 13.69 -6.62 5.18
C LEU A 174 14.06 -5.68 6.34
N LEU A 175 15.26 -5.09 6.30
CA LEU A 175 15.76 -4.11 7.29
C LEU A 175 14.86 -2.87 7.40
N ARG A 176 14.28 -2.39 6.29
CA ARG A 176 13.34 -1.25 6.27
C ARG A 176 12.04 -1.55 7.02
N HIS A 177 11.58 -2.81 7.04
CA HIS A 177 10.36 -3.21 7.75
C HIS A 177 10.65 -3.66 9.19
N ALA A 178 11.86 -4.16 9.45
CA ALA A 178 12.33 -4.63 10.76
C ALA A 178 12.82 -3.47 11.66
N ALA A 179 12.06 -2.38 11.77
CA ALA A 179 12.49 -1.20 12.52
C ALA A 179 12.78 -1.52 13.99
N GLY A 180 14.02 -1.29 14.44
CA GLY A 180 14.46 -1.55 15.81
C GLY A 180 14.72 -3.03 16.14
N TRP A 181 14.96 -3.90 15.15
CA TRP A 181 15.22 -5.33 15.35
C TRP A 181 16.36 -5.67 16.32
N GLN A 182 17.32 -4.75 16.50
CA GLN A 182 18.41 -4.87 17.47
C GLN A 182 17.91 -4.89 18.94
N SER A 183 16.68 -4.41 19.18
CA SER A 183 16.02 -4.40 20.49
C SER A 183 15.16 -5.64 20.76
N TRP A 184 14.89 -6.49 19.75
CA TRP A 184 14.05 -7.66 19.93
C TRP A 184 14.67 -8.66 20.92
N ASP A 185 13.82 -9.26 21.76
CA ASP A 185 14.23 -10.40 22.58
C ASP A 185 14.30 -11.64 21.69
N TRP A 186 15.46 -11.83 21.07
CA TRP A 186 15.81 -13.04 20.35
C TRP A 186 15.86 -14.21 21.36
N PRO A 187 15.26 -15.37 21.08
CA PRO A 187 15.17 -16.49 22.03
C PRO A 187 16.52 -16.87 22.67
N HIS A 188 17.58 -16.68 21.89
CA HIS A 188 18.98 -17.01 22.17
C HIS A 188 19.68 -16.02 23.14
N ARG A 189 19.07 -14.87 23.47
CA ARG A 189 19.72 -13.83 24.30
C ARG A 189 19.68 -14.11 25.81
N ARG A 190 18.89 -15.09 26.26
CA ARG A 190 18.65 -15.37 27.69
C ARG A 190 19.69 -16.26 28.38
N ASP A 191 20.42 -17.12 27.65
CA ASP A 191 21.29 -18.14 28.26
C ASP A 191 22.77 -17.71 28.47
N THR A 192 23.20 -16.52 28.02
CA THR A 192 24.58 -16.05 28.25
C THR A 192 24.79 -15.35 29.59
N ARG A 193 23.72 -15.01 30.32
CA ARG A 193 23.79 -14.67 31.74
C ARG A 193 23.44 -15.89 32.57
N ASN A 194 24.48 -16.48 33.17
CA ASN A 194 24.36 -17.39 34.31
C ASN A 194 23.68 -16.69 35.50
N GLU A 195 22.35 -16.59 35.51
CA GLU A 195 21.61 -16.63 36.77
C GLU A 195 21.56 -18.10 37.22
N PRO A 196 22.17 -18.45 38.37
CA PRO A 196 22.04 -19.79 38.89
C PRO A 196 20.58 -20.00 39.30
N ARG A 197 19.87 -20.88 38.57
CA ARG A 197 18.53 -21.38 38.92
C ARG A 197 18.57 -22.27 40.17
N SER A 198 18.97 -21.70 41.30
CA SER A 198 19.20 -22.41 42.56
C SER A 198 18.44 -21.79 43.74
N GLU A 199 17.20 -21.34 43.54
CA GLU A 199 16.37 -20.85 44.67
C GLU A 199 14.90 -21.30 44.67
N VAL A 200 14.30 -21.66 43.53
CA VAL A 200 12.87 -22.08 43.46
C VAL A 200 12.60 -23.51 44.00
N VAL A 201 13.63 -24.29 44.33
CA VAL A 201 13.48 -25.68 44.85
C VAL A 201 13.53 -25.76 46.39
N ARG A 202 13.64 -24.64 47.11
CA ARG A 202 13.73 -24.64 48.59
C ARG A 202 12.46 -24.22 49.35
N GLU A 203 11.41 -23.75 48.67
CA GLU A 203 10.21 -23.25 49.35
C GLU A 203 9.15 -24.34 49.67
N ILE A 204 9.20 -25.48 48.97
CA ILE A 204 8.22 -26.58 49.12
C ILE A 204 8.54 -27.53 50.33
N VAL A 205 9.60 -27.27 51.10
CA VAL A 205 10.02 -28.11 52.24
C VAL A 205 10.04 -27.34 53.58
N ARG A 206 9.20 -26.30 53.72
CA ARG A 206 9.02 -25.56 54.99
C ARG A 206 7.60 -25.42 55.51
N GLU A 207 6.65 -26.21 55.00
CA GLU A 207 5.38 -26.46 55.70
C GLU A 207 5.47 -27.72 56.58
N VAL A 208 6.06 -27.61 57.79
CA VAL A 208 5.59 -28.27 59.03
C VAL A 208 6.25 -27.58 60.23
N ARG A 209 5.55 -26.64 60.88
CA ARG A 209 5.41 -26.63 62.36
C ARG A 209 4.41 -25.57 62.83
N VAL A 210 3.33 -26.07 63.41
CA VAL A 210 2.31 -25.33 64.17
C VAL A 210 2.91 -24.75 65.45
N SER A 211 2.54 -23.52 65.82
CA SER A 211 2.36 -23.08 67.21
C SER A 211 1.52 -21.79 67.25
N GLU A 212 0.51 -21.80 68.13
CA GLU A 212 -0.52 -20.76 68.26
C GLU A 212 -0.28 -19.92 69.57
N PRO A 213 -1.17 -19.03 70.08
CA PRO A 213 -0.77 -17.64 70.31
C PRO A 213 -0.86 -17.15 71.77
N ARG A 214 -0.23 -15.99 72.02
CA ARG A 214 -0.45 -15.04 73.14
C ARG A 214 0.23 -13.72 72.74
N ARG A 215 -0.14 -12.51 73.14
CA ARG A 215 -1.31 -11.82 73.72
C ARG A 215 -0.71 -10.53 74.33
N ASP A 216 -1.49 -9.47 74.30
CA ASP A 216 -1.44 -8.29 75.20
C ASP A 216 -0.40 -7.16 74.95
N ASP A 217 -0.95 -5.95 75.01
CA ASP A 217 -0.39 -4.59 75.22
C ASP A 217 -0.02 -3.66 74.04
N VAL A 218 -0.35 -2.35 74.04
CA VAL A 218 -1.45 -1.57 74.70
C VAL A 218 -1.61 -0.19 73.99
N ARG A 219 -2.85 0.32 73.91
CA ARG A 219 -3.34 1.71 73.67
C ARG A 219 -2.44 2.80 73.04
N ARG A 220 -3.05 3.54 72.08
CA ARG A 220 -3.31 4.99 72.29
C ARG A 220 -4.50 5.57 71.51
N GLU A 221 -5.52 5.98 72.27
CA GLU A 221 -6.63 6.90 71.90
C GLU A 221 -6.13 8.37 71.89
N GLU A 222 -6.66 9.42 71.22
CA GLU A 222 -7.69 9.72 70.18
C GLU A 222 -7.28 11.14 69.60
N PRO A 223 -8.06 12.00 68.89
CA PRO A 223 -9.44 11.91 68.39
C PRO A 223 -9.74 12.39 66.95
N ARG A 224 -11.00 12.15 66.55
CA ARG A 224 -11.72 12.63 65.35
C ARG A 224 -11.61 14.14 65.06
N ARG A 225 -11.59 14.49 63.77
CA ARG A 225 -12.36 15.63 63.22
C ARG A 225 -13.07 15.25 61.92
N GLU A 226 -14.36 15.55 61.91
CA GLU A 226 -15.33 15.20 60.88
C GLU A 226 -15.70 16.49 60.14
N THR A 227 -15.50 16.54 58.82
CA THR A 227 -15.97 17.66 57.98
C THR A 227 -16.68 17.12 56.75
N VAL A 228 -18.00 17.02 56.87
CA VAL A 228 -18.93 16.74 55.78
C VAL A 228 -18.86 17.87 54.75
N ARG A 229 -18.69 17.54 53.46
CA ARG A 229 -19.02 18.43 52.34
C ARG A 229 -20.04 17.75 51.43
N TYR A 230 -21.25 18.29 51.44
CA TYR A 230 -22.25 18.04 50.41
C TYR A 230 -21.78 18.63 49.08
N SER A 231 -21.95 17.89 47.98
CA SER A 231 -22.20 18.46 46.66
C SER A 231 -23.49 17.86 46.10
N GLU A 232 -24.46 18.73 45.89
CA GLU A 232 -25.87 18.40 45.77
C GLU A 232 -26.23 17.95 44.33
N ARG A 233 -26.85 16.77 44.22
CA ARG A 233 -27.34 16.20 42.96
C ARG A 233 -28.69 16.80 42.62
N ARG A 234 -28.73 17.82 41.75
CA ARG A 234 -29.99 18.49 41.35
C ARG A 234 -30.54 17.94 40.03
N GLU A 235 -31.53 17.07 40.14
CA GLU A 235 -32.46 16.74 39.04
C GLU A 235 -33.57 17.81 39.01
N GLU A 236 -33.91 18.35 37.83
CA GLU A 236 -35.11 19.18 37.62
C GLU A 236 -35.74 18.90 36.23
N PRO A 237 -37.05 19.17 36.03
CA PRO A 237 -37.91 18.10 35.53
C PRO A 237 -38.70 18.42 34.25
N ARG A 238 -39.25 17.36 33.64
CA ARG A 238 -40.24 17.45 32.55
C ARG A 238 -41.59 18.00 33.05
N ARG A 239 -42.20 18.94 32.32
CA ARG A 239 -43.66 19.16 32.31
C ARG A 239 -44.20 19.50 30.90
N PRO A 240 -45.40 19.00 30.51
CA PRO A 240 -46.00 19.24 29.19
C PRO A 240 -47.25 20.15 29.21
N VAL A 241 -47.45 20.95 28.16
CA VAL A 241 -48.70 21.69 27.82
C VAL A 241 -48.65 22.00 26.30
N ASN A 242 -49.70 22.10 25.46
CA ASN A 242 -51.03 21.48 25.32
C ASN A 242 -51.71 22.08 24.05
N ARG A 243 -51.74 21.33 22.94
CA ARG A 243 -52.77 21.20 21.86
C ARG A 243 -53.72 22.36 21.42
N LYS A 244 -54.05 22.32 20.10
CA LYS A 244 -55.16 22.95 19.30
C LYS A 244 -54.79 24.26 18.57
N TYR A 245 -55.20 24.57 17.33
CA TYR A 245 -56.20 24.01 16.37
C TYR A 245 -55.57 23.80 14.96
N ALA A 246 -55.97 22.80 14.14
CA ALA A 246 -56.81 22.88 12.92
C ALA A 246 -56.46 24.03 11.92
N THR A 247 -56.30 23.83 10.61
CA THR A 247 -57.22 23.14 9.66
C THR A 247 -56.57 22.56 8.37
N GLU A 248 -57.21 21.50 7.85
CA GLU A 248 -57.43 21.08 6.43
C GLU A 248 -56.32 20.92 5.34
N ARG A 249 -56.45 19.77 4.66
CA ARG A 249 -56.38 19.51 3.18
C ARG A 249 -55.10 19.01 2.47
N THR A 250 -55.17 17.71 2.17
CA THR A 250 -54.91 17.01 0.88
C THR A 250 -53.50 16.64 0.39
N SER A 251 -53.47 15.41 -0.17
CA SER A 251 -52.51 14.77 -1.10
C SER A 251 -51.16 14.22 -0.60
N ALA A 252 -51.02 12.90 -0.77
CA ALA A 252 -49.85 12.05 -1.06
C ALA A 252 -48.53 12.23 -0.24
N PRO A 253 -47.99 11.13 0.34
CA PRO A 253 -46.64 11.15 0.91
C PRO A 253 -45.56 11.06 -0.20
N PRO A 254 -44.53 11.93 -0.21
CA PRO A 254 -43.34 11.72 -1.02
C PRO A 254 -42.46 10.63 -0.39
N PRO A 255 -41.62 9.92 -1.18
CA PRO A 255 -40.68 8.95 -0.65
C PRO A 255 -39.62 9.65 0.22
N VAL A 256 -39.31 9.06 1.37
CA VAL A 256 -38.24 9.51 2.26
C VAL A 256 -36.90 9.20 1.59
N VAL A 257 -36.26 10.22 1.04
CA VAL A 257 -34.84 10.17 0.69
C VAL A 257 -34.05 10.38 1.98
N GLU A 258 -33.59 9.29 2.59
CA GLU A 258 -32.59 9.36 3.65
C GLU A 258 -31.30 9.93 3.06
N ARG A 259 -31.04 11.23 3.32
CA ARG A 259 -29.70 11.79 3.12
C ARG A 259 -28.77 11.10 4.13
N PRO A 260 -27.69 10.42 3.69
CA PRO A 260 -26.78 9.78 4.62
C PRO A 260 -26.08 10.84 5.48
N ALA A 261 -26.15 10.69 6.80
CA ALA A 261 -25.54 11.58 7.80
C ALA A 261 -23.98 11.50 7.85
N VAL A 262 -23.35 11.18 6.71
CA VAL A 262 -21.92 10.98 6.54
C VAL A 262 -21.20 12.31 6.25
N ILE A 263 -21.85 13.23 5.54
CA ILE A 263 -21.23 14.50 5.12
C ILE A 263 -20.97 15.44 6.30
N GLU A 264 -21.84 15.45 7.32
CA GLU A 264 -21.68 16.31 8.50
C GLU A 264 -20.59 15.84 9.49
N ARG A 265 -20.03 14.63 9.28
CA ARG A 265 -18.87 14.13 10.04
C ARG A 265 -17.52 14.40 9.37
N ILE A 266 -17.50 14.96 8.15
CA ILE A 266 -16.26 15.18 7.38
C ILE A 266 -15.68 16.58 7.61
N VAL A 267 -16.43 17.52 8.21
CA VAL A 267 -15.96 18.89 8.56
C VAL A 267 -15.44 18.99 10.00
N GLN A 268 -14.75 17.96 10.48
CA GLN A 268 -13.91 18.01 11.69
C GLN A 268 -12.46 17.73 11.32
N ALA A 269 -11.82 18.70 10.67
CA ALA A 269 -10.37 18.75 10.62
C ALA A 269 -9.83 18.84 12.06
N PRO A 270 -8.78 18.09 12.43
CA PRO A 270 -8.09 18.30 13.69
C PRO A 270 -7.57 19.74 13.72
N ARG A 271 -7.87 20.48 14.79
CA ARG A 271 -7.53 21.91 14.86
C ARG A 271 -6.02 22.12 14.85
N ASN A 272 -5.59 23.14 14.11
CA ASN A 272 -4.19 23.58 14.05
C ASN A 272 -3.63 24.04 15.41
N ASP A 273 -4.50 24.26 16.40
CA ASP A 273 -4.20 24.68 17.77
C ASP A 273 -3.09 23.81 18.40
N GLU A 274 -3.12 22.47 18.25
CA GLU A 274 -2.09 21.61 18.86
C GLU A 274 -0.69 21.77 18.23
N VAL A 275 -0.62 22.17 16.95
CA VAL A 275 0.65 22.47 16.29
C VAL A 275 1.16 23.85 16.70
N LEU A 276 0.26 24.82 16.88
CA LEU A 276 0.59 26.16 17.35
C LEU A 276 1.04 26.14 18.83
N ASP A 277 0.33 25.43 19.71
CA ASP A 277 0.73 25.21 21.11
C ASP A 277 2.13 24.57 21.22
N ARG A 278 2.46 23.66 20.29
CA ARG A 278 3.80 23.04 20.20
C ARG A 278 4.88 24.00 19.69
N ILE A 279 4.54 24.92 18.79
CA ILE A 279 5.45 25.99 18.32
C ILE A 279 5.68 27.00 19.45
N ASP A 280 4.64 27.42 20.17
CA ASP A 280 4.75 28.34 21.32
C ASP A 280 5.55 27.72 22.48
N ALA A 281 5.39 26.42 22.73
CA ALA A 281 6.24 25.69 23.67
C ALA A 281 7.72 25.70 23.23
N LEU A 282 7.98 25.55 21.92
CA LEU A 282 9.32 25.56 21.35
C LEU A 282 9.95 26.97 21.42
N GLU A 283 9.19 28.03 21.13
CA GLU A 283 9.61 29.42 21.39
C GLU A 283 9.92 29.67 22.87
N GLY A 284 9.08 29.15 23.78
CA GLY A 284 9.30 29.22 25.22
C GLY A 284 10.65 28.61 25.63
N THR A 285 10.99 27.44 25.09
CA THR A 285 12.31 26.83 25.33
C THR A 285 13.46 27.63 24.72
N MET A 286 13.28 28.25 23.55
CA MET A 286 14.29 29.12 22.94
C MET A 286 14.57 30.38 23.76
N ARG A 287 13.54 31.01 24.34
CA ARG A 287 13.70 32.19 25.22
C ARG A 287 14.49 31.83 26.48
N SER A 288 14.12 30.72 27.14
CA SER A 288 14.88 30.18 28.28
C SER A 288 16.36 29.88 27.96
N LEU A 289 16.65 29.43 26.73
CA LEU A 289 18.01 29.17 26.26
C LEU A 289 18.81 30.47 26.05
N ILE A 290 18.17 31.52 25.52
CA ILE A 290 18.77 32.85 25.36
C ILE A 290 19.05 33.49 26.73
N ASP A 291 18.13 33.36 27.68
CA ASP A 291 18.32 33.88 29.04
C ASP A 291 19.42 33.10 29.79
N LEU A 292 19.50 31.78 29.66
CA LEU A 292 20.61 30.98 30.19
C LEU A 292 21.98 31.39 29.62
N VAL A 293 22.06 31.68 28.31
CA VAL A 293 23.29 32.18 27.67
C VAL A 293 23.64 33.58 28.17
N ARG A 294 22.63 34.40 28.50
CA ARG A 294 22.81 35.75 29.05
C ARG A 294 23.30 35.72 30.50
N ASP A 295 22.77 34.81 31.32
CA ASP A 295 23.21 34.58 32.69
C ASP A 295 24.65 34.02 32.71
N LEU A 296 24.97 33.05 31.83
CA LEU A 296 26.34 32.57 31.63
C LEU A 296 27.33 33.68 31.24
N GLN A 297 26.90 34.62 30.38
CA GLN A 297 27.71 35.80 30.05
C GLN A 297 27.85 36.75 31.25
N SER A 298 26.78 36.95 32.02
CA SER A 298 26.79 37.76 33.25
C SER A 298 27.76 37.22 34.30
N ASP A 299 27.70 35.91 34.57
CA ASP A 299 28.60 35.24 35.53
C ASP A 299 30.06 35.27 35.06
N LEU A 300 30.32 35.05 33.77
CA LEU A 300 31.66 35.22 33.18
C LEU A 300 32.20 36.65 33.29
N HIS A 301 31.33 37.67 33.26
CA HIS A 301 31.73 39.06 33.46
C HIS A 301 31.92 39.41 34.95
N ALA A 302 31.06 38.90 35.84
CA ALA A 302 31.18 39.08 37.28
C ALA A 302 32.46 38.44 37.84
N ASN A 303 32.80 37.23 37.38
CA ASN A 303 33.97 36.49 37.86
C ASN A 303 35.31 37.01 37.30
N ARG A 304 35.29 37.90 36.30
CA ARG A 304 36.49 38.50 35.69
C ARG A 304 37.03 39.73 36.43
N GLY A 305 36.33 40.21 37.46
CA GLY A 305 36.77 41.32 38.31
C GLY A 305 37.72 40.92 39.45
N GLY A 306 37.84 39.62 39.75
CA GLY A 306 38.77 39.11 40.75
C GLY A 306 40.12 38.71 40.13
N SER A 307 41.22 39.12 40.77
CA SER A 307 42.56 38.58 40.50
C SER A 307 42.65 37.14 41.02
N VAL A 308 42.05 36.20 40.28
CA VAL A 308 42.08 34.77 40.61
C VAL A 308 43.47 34.20 40.28
N SER A 309 44.11 33.61 41.28
CA SER A 309 45.34 32.83 41.11
C SER A 309 45.09 31.62 40.19
N VAL A 310 46.09 31.27 39.38
CA VAL A 310 46.01 30.19 38.39
C VAL A 310 46.10 28.81 39.07
N ASP A 311 45.05 28.47 39.82
CA ASP A 311 44.83 27.18 40.51
C ASP A 311 43.37 26.70 40.39
N VAL A 312 42.58 27.30 39.46
CA VAL A 312 41.27 26.75 39.10
C VAL A 312 41.51 25.49 38.27
N ALA A 313 41.26 24.33 38.87
CA ALA A 313 41.58 23.02 38.31
C ALA A 313 41.02 22.83 36.88
N PRO A 314 41.82 22.30 35.92
CA PRO A 314 41.38 22.00 34.56
C PRO A 314 40.10 21.15 34.49
N ASP A 315 39.90 20.28 35.50
CA ASP A 315 38.73 19.40 35.63
C ASP A 315 37.40 20.15 35.60
N ALA A 316 37.32 21.36 36.19
CA ALA A 316 36.09 22.15 36.19
C ALA A 316 35.72 22.69 34.80
N PHE A 317 36.71 22.95 33.95
CA PHE A 317 36.49 23.32 32.55
C PHE A 317 36.13 22.08 31.71
N ILE A 318 36.79 20.95 31.95
CA ILE A 318 36.51 19.67 31.26
C ILE A 318 35.08 19.18 31.56
N ASP A 319 34.64 19.23 32.81
CA ASP A 319 33.28 18.85 33.18
C ASP A 319 32.23 19.84 32.64
N HIS A 320 32.57 21.14 32.52
CA HIS A 320 31.70 22.10 31.84
C HIS A 320 31.55 21.78 30.34
N VAL A 321 32.64 21.47 29.65
CA VAL A 321 32.61 21.04 28.23
C VAL A 321 31.78 19.77 28.06
N ARG A 322 31.97 18.76 28.93
CA ARG A 322 31.15 17.53 28.91
C ARG A 322 29.66 17.79 29.12
N ASN A 323 29.30 18.74 29.99
CA ASN A 323 27.90 19.10 30.22
C ASN A 323 27.28 19.83 28.99
N VAL A 324 28.09 20.61 28.28
CA VAL A 324 27.70 21.23 27.00
C VAL A 324 27.57 20.17 25.89
N GLU A 325 28.45 19.17 25.83
CA GLU A 325 28.32 18.05 24.89
C GLU A 325 27.06 17.21 25.18
N ALA A 326 26.83 16.80 26.43
CA ALA A 326 25.65 16.02 26.81
C ALA A 326 24.32 16.77 26.50
N THR A 327 24.27 18.08 26.77
CA THR A 327 23.10 18.89 26.41
C THR A 327 22.95 19.16 24.91
N PHE A 328 24.01 18.97 24.11
CA PHE A 328 23.93 18.96 22.64
C PHE A 328 23.42 17.62 22.11
N ASP A 329 23.89 16.49 22.65
CA ASP A 329 23.47 15.15 22.23
C ASP A 329 21.99 14.91 22.53
N ASP A 330 21.50 15.28 23.73
CA ASP A 330 20.08 15.21 24.08
C ASP A 330 19.19 16.04 23.11
N ARG A 331 19.72 17.16 22.61
CA ARG A 331 19.04 18.02 21.63
C ARG A 331 19.11 17.47 20.20
N LEU A 332 20.18 16.76 19.85
CA LEU A 332 20.30 16.05 18.58
C LEU A 332 19.26 14.93 18.51
N ILE A 333 19.14 14.13 19.58
CA ILE A 333 18.11 13.10 19.76
C ILE A 333 16.70 13.72 19.69
N GLY A 334 16.52 14.93 20.22
CA GLY A 334 15.28 15.71 20.07
C GLY A 334 14.94 16.07 18.62
N LEU A 335 15.94 16.50 17.83
CA LEU A 335 15.79 16.78 16.40
C LEU A 335 15.50 15.52 15.59
N GLU A 336 16.20 14.41 15.87
CA GLU A 336 15.93 13.11 15.22
C GLU A 336 14.49 12.65 15.47
N LYS A 337 13.97 12.80 16.70
CA LYS A 337 12.57 12.50 17.03
C LYS A 337 11.58 13.41 16.28
N ALA A 338 11.90 14.69 16.10
CA ALA A 338 11.06 15.62 15.33
C ALA A 338 11.07 15.30 13.83
N VAL A 339 12.23 14.97 13.25
CA VAL A 339 12.35 14.53 11.85
C VAL A 339 11.63 13.18 11.65
N ALA A 340 11.76 12.25 12.59
CA ALA A 340 11.03 10.99 12.57
C ALA A 340 9.50 11.17 12.68
N SER A 341 9.01 12.14 13.48
CA SER A 341 7.57 12.44 13.52
C SER A 341 7.07 13.07 12.22
N ILE A 342 7.82 14.01 11.63
CA ILE A 342 7.51 14.61 10.32
C ILE A 342 7.50 13.52 9.22
N SER A 343 8.44 12.58 9.25
CA SER A 343 8.48 11.41 8.36
C SER A 343 7.25 10.51 8.54
N SER A 344 6.91 10.15 9.79
CA SER A 344 5.70 9.40 10.16
C SER A 344 4.43 10.08 9.64
N ASP A 345 4.28 11.38 9.86
CA ASP A 345 3.08 12.11 9.47
C ASP A 345 3.02 12.28 7.96
N SER A 346 4.14 12.49 7.27
CA SER A 346 4.21 12.43 5.80
C SER A 346 3.74 11.07 5.27
N ALA A 347 4.23 9.97 5.85
CA ALA A 347 3.81 8.61 5.48
C ALA A 347 2.30 8.37 5.74
N ARG A 348 1.71 8.95 6.79
CA ARG A 348 0.26 8.89 7.04
C ARG A 348 -0.53 9.63 5.96
N HIS A 349 -0.08 10.81 5.52
CA HIS A 349 -0.69 11.54 4.42
C HIS A 349 -0.60 10.78 3.10
N TRP A 350 0.55 10.16 2.79
CA TRP A 350 0.71 9.33 1.59
C TRP A 350 -0.15 8.07 1.59
N ASN A 351 -0.30 7.38 2.73
CA ASN A 351 -1.24 6.25 2.84
C ASN A 351 -2.69 6.71 2.61
N THR A 352 -3.08 7.85 3.19
CA THR A 352 -4.41 8.45 3.00
C THR A 352 -4.67 8.82 1.55
N PHE A 353 -3.65 9.33 0.84
CA PHE A 353 -3.71 9.59 -0.60
C PHE A 353 -3.83 8.29 -1.42
N GLY A 354 -3.06 7.26 -1.10
CA GLY A 354 -3.13 5.95 -1.76
C GLY A 354 -4.50 5.28 -1.61
N ASP A 355 -5.13 5.38 -0.45
CA ASP A 355 -6.49 4.85 -0.24
C ASP A 355 -7.57 5.68 -0.94
N ARG A 356 -7.37 7.00 -1.08
CA ARG A 356 -8.21 7.85 -1.95
C ARG A 356 -8.07 7.47 -3.42
N MET A 357 -6.85 7.25 -3.93
CA MET A 357 -6.64 6.80 -5.31
C MET A 357 -7.32 5.45 -5.60
N LYS A 358 -7.25 4.47 -4.67
CA LYS A 358 -8.03 3.22 -4.80
C LYS A 358 -9.54 3.45 -4.80
N SER A 359 -10.03 4.45 -4.07
CA SER A 359 -11.46 4.79 -4.09
C SER A 359 -11.89 5.39 -5.44
N ILE A 360 -11.03 6.20 -6.08
CA ILE A 360 -11.25 6.73 -7.43
C ILE A 360 -11.24 5.59 -8.46
N ASP A 361 -10.27 4.68 -8.39
CA ASP A 361 -10.19 3.50 -9.26
C ASP A 361 -11.42 2.59 -9.12
N LYS A 362 -11.89 2.37 -7.88
CA LYS A 362 -13.15 1.66 -7.61
C LYS A 362 -14.38 2.38 -8.17
N LEU A 363 -14.40 3.71 -8.15
CA LEU A 363 -15.48 4.52 -8.74
C LEU A 363 -15.43 4.54 -10.27
N ALA A 364 -14.24 4.62 -10.88
CA ALA A 364 -14.04 4.56 -12.32
C ALA A 364 -14.55 3.25 -12.92
N ASN A 365 -14.32 2.13 -12.22
CA ASN A 365 -14.87 0.82 -12.58
C ASN A 365 -16.41 0.72 -12.41
N SER A 366 -17.06 1.66 -11.72
CA SER A 366 -18.52 1.66 -11.44
C SER A 366 -19.37 2.52 -12.38
N SER A 367 -18.92 2.76 -13.61
CA SER A 367 -19.70 3.27 -14.76
C SER A 367 -20.40 4.65 -14.63
N GLN A 368 -20.34 5.32 -13.49
CA GLN A 368 -20.87 6.68 -13.29
C GLN A 368 -19.85 7.74 -13.73
N SER A 369 -19.71 7.93 -15.05
CA SER A 369 -18.66 8.80 -15.61
C SER A 369 -18.87 10.31 -15.40
N GLY A 370 -20.03 10.73 -14.87
CA GLY A 370 -20.32 12.14 -14.57
C GLY A 370 -19.55 12.63 -13.33
N ASP A 371 -19.87 12.04 -12.17
CA ASP A 371 -19.29 12.40 -10.87
C ASP A 371 -17.77 12.16 -10.80
N LEU A 372 -17.22 11.30 -11.68
CA LEU A 372 -15.79 11.01 -11.74
C LEU A 372 -14.96 12.24 -12.16
N ALA A 373 -15.46 13.07 -13.08
CA ALA A 373 -14.72 14.23 -13.60
C ALA A 373 -14.57 15.34 -12.53
N ASP A 374 -15.65 15.60 -11.79
CA ASP A 374 -15.66 16.56 -10.69
C ASP A 374 -14.80 16.05 -9.52
N LEU A 375 -14.87 14.75 -9.19
CA LEU A 375 -14.02 14.15 -8.16
C LEU A 375 -12.53 14.21 -8.54
N VAL A 376 -12.16 13.89 -9.79
CA VAL A 376 -10.76 13.93 -10.24
C VAL A 376 -10.23 15.36 -10.26
N THR A 377 -11.04 16.37 -10.64
CA THR A 377 -10.60 17.77 -10.59
C THR A 377 -10.47 18.28 -9.15
N GLU A 378 -11.38 17.93 -8.23
CA GLU A 378 -11.25 18.24 -6.80
C GLU A 378 -9.97 17.62 -6.19
N GLN A 379 -9.65 16.37 -6.54
CA GLN A 379 -8.44 15.70 -6.06
C GLN A 379 -7.16 16.29 -6.65
N LEU A 380 -7.15 16.69 -7.93
CA LEU A 380 -6.01 17.41 -8.53
C LEU A 380 -5.76 18.76 -7.85
N VAL A 381 -6.81 19.50 -7.48
CA VAL A 381 -6.69 20.74 -6.70
C VAL A 381 -6.11 20.44 -5.30
N ALA A 382 -6.62 19.42 -4.61
CA ALA A 382 -6.11 19.02 -3.28
C ALA A 382 -4.62 18.60 -3.30
N VAL A 383 -4.19 17.84 -4.32
CA VAL A 383 -2.79 17.48 -4.52
C VAL A 383 -1.93 18.70 -4.82
N THR A 384 -2.41 19.60 -5.67
CA THR A 384 -1.69 20.84 -6.02
C THR A 384 -1.44 21.71 -4.79
N GLU A 385 -2.44 21.85 -3.91
CA GLU A 385 -2.31 22.62 -2.67
C GLU A 385 -1.41 21.91 -1.64
N GLN A 386 -1.45 20.57 -1.57
CA GLN A 386 -0.53 19.80 -0.72
C GLN A 386 0.94 19.92 -1.18
N VAL A 387 1.19 19.91 -2.49
CA VAL A 387 2.53 20.15 -3.07
C VAL A 387 2.97 21.59 -2.81
N ARG A 388 2.07 22.57 -2.94
CA ARG A 388 2.34 23.98 -2.61
C ARG A 388 2.74 24.16 -1.14
N ALA A 389 2.01 23.53 -0.22
CA ALA A 389 2.33 23.56 1.22
C ALA A 389 3.65 22.84 1.55
N ALA A 390 3.97 21.73 0.86
CA ALA A 390 5.27 21.07 0.99
C ALA A 390 6.42 21.97 0.54
N ASN A 391 6.30 22.63 -0.61
CA ASN A 391 7.30 23.56 -1.13
C ASN A 391 7.52 24.77 -0.21
N GLN A 392 6.46 25.29 0.43
CA GLN A 392 6.58 26.35 1.44
C GLN A 392 7.41 25.88 2.65
N ARG A 393 7.15 24.67 3.18
CA ARG A 393 7.93 24.10 4.29
C ARG A 393 9.39 23.85 3.92
N VAL A 394 9.67 23.45 2.68
CA VAL A 394 11.06 23.32 2.20
C VAL A 394 11.77 24.67 2.18
N ALA A 395 11.13 25.73 1.64
CA ALA A 395 11.69 27.08 1.66
C ALA A 395 11.89 27.65 3.08
N GLU A 396 10.98 27.33 4.02
CA GLU A 396 11.13 27.66 5.44
C GLU A 396 12.30 26.91 6.08
N LEU A 397 12.54 25.64 5.73
CA LEU A 397 13.70 24.88 6.20
C LEU A 397 15.01 25.41 5.60
N GLU A 398 15.04 25.75 4.31
CA GLU A 398 16.21 26.35 3.65
C GLU A 398 16.58 27.71 4.26
N THR A 399 15.60 28.59 4.48
CA THR A 399 15.85 29.90 5.11
C THR A 399 16.30 29.76 6.56
N ASN A 400 15.77 28.78 7.32
CA ASN A 400 16.27 28.46 8.66
C ASN A 400 17.71 27.91 8.65
N LEU A 401 18.06 27.05 7.69
CA LEU A 401 19.43 26.53 7.53
C LEU A 401 20.41 27.66 7.17
N GLN A 402 20.06 28.53 6.22
CA GLN A 402 20.84 29.73 5.89
C GLN A 402 21.01 30.66 7.10
N ARG A 403 19.96 30.84 7.91
CA ARG A 403 20.05 31.63 9.14
C ARG A 403 21.07 31.03 10.11
N ARG A 404 21.00 29.72 10.36
CA ARG A 404 21.92 29.00 11.26
C ARG A 404 23.37 29.02 10.75
N ASP A 405 23.59 28.90 9.44
CA ASP A 405 24.93 29.02 8.84
C ASP A 405 25.50 30.44 9.00
N SER A 406 24.65 31.48 8.84
CA SER A 406 25.04 32.87 9.10
C SER A 406 25.33 33.16 10.59
N GLU A 407 24.59 32.53 11.51
CA GLU A 407 24.81 32.61 12.95
C GLU A 407 26.10 31.88 13.38
N ALA A 408 26.33 30.68 12.84
CA ALA A 408 27.56 29.92 13.05
C ALA A 408 28.78 30.68 12.50
N SER A 409 28.68 31.25 11.30
CA SER A 409 29.73 32.08 10.69
C SER A 409 30.07 33.30 11.57
N ARG A 410 29.05 33.98 12.14
CA ARG A 410 29.25 35.10 13.07
C ARG A 410 29.91 34.66 14.39
N ALA A 411 29.54 33.48 14.91
CA ALA A 411 30.17 32.92 16.09
C ALA A 411 31.66 32.61 15.83
N TRP A 412 31.97 32.01 14.67
CA TRP A 412 33.35 31.75 14.25
C TRP A 412 34.18 33.02 14.05
N THR A 413 33.62 34.07 13.44
CA THR A 413 34.34 35.36 13.35
C THR A 413 34.58 35.97 14.73
N GLY A 414 33.61 35.87 15.65
CA GLY A 414 33.76 36.34 17.03
C GLY A 414 34.82 35.56 17.82
N ILE A 415 34.97 34.26 17.57
CA ILE A 415 36.05 33.44 18.15
C ILE A 415 37.40 33.85 17.57
N ALA A 416 37.50 34.01 16.25
CA ALA A 416 38.74 34.43 15.58
C ALA A 416 39.22 35.81 16.06
N GLU A 417 38.30 36.75 16.26
CA GLU A 417 38.60 38.11 16.73
C GLU A 417 39.00 38.12 18.23
N ARG A 418 38.44 37.22 19.05
CA ARG A 418 38.90 36.99 20.44
C ARG A 418 40.29 36.37 20.49
N LEU A 419 40.60 35.41 19.61
CA LEU A 419 41.94 34.81 19.50
C LEU A 419 42.98 35.86 19.07
N ARG A 420 42.61 36.75 18.14
CA ARG A 420 43.45 37.89 17.75
C ARG A 420 43.69 38.86 18.91
N ALA A 421 42.64 39.23 19.65
CA ALA A 421 42.78 40.10 20.82
C ALA A 421 43.65 39.48 21.93
N LEU A 422 43.61 38.16 22.10
CA LEU A 422 44.51 37.43 23.00
C LEU A 422 45.98 37.49 22.51
N ASP A 423 46.24 37.27 21.22
CA ASP A 423 47.59 37.35 20.65
C ASP A 423 48.17 38.77 20.72
N GLU A 424 47.35 39.79 20.48
CA GLU A 424 47.72 41.19 20.66
C GLU A 424 48.01 41.54 22.14
N GLY A 425 47.26 40.94 23.09
CA GLY A 425 47.49 41.06 24.54
C GLY A 425 48.77 40.37 25.03
N ILE A 426 49.04 39.14 24.58
CA ILE A 426 50.30 38.44 24.85
C ILE A 426 51.48 39.23 24.26
N SER A 427 51.29 39.78 23.07
CA SER A 427 52.29 40.62 22.39
C SER A 427 52.54 41.97 23.06
N SER A 428 51.57 42.55 23.78
CA SER A 428 51.77 43.77 24.56
C SER A 428 52.46 43.47 25.90
N GLN A 429 52.03 42.44 26.62
CA GLN A 429 52.66 41.97 27.85
C GLN A 429 54.14 41.60 27.62
N LYS A 430 54.46 40.93 26.51
CA LYS A 430 55.85 40.63 26.12
C LYS A 430 56.70 41.90 25.92
N ARG A 431 56.12 42.97 25.33
CA ARG A 431 56.79 44.26 25.16
C ARG A 431 57.02 44.97 26.50
N GLU A 432 56.05 44.93 27.40
CA GLU A 432 56.16 45.49 28.75
C GLU A 432 57.23 44.77 29.59
N VAL A 433 57.27 43.43 29.55
CA VAL A 433 58.33 42.62 30.19
C VAL A 433 59.70 42.94 29.58
N GLN A 434 59.80 43.09 28.26
CA GLN A 434 61.07 43.45 27.61
C GLN A 434 61.51 44.88 27.97
N GLN A 435 60.59 45.82 28.12
CA GLN A 435 60.88 47.21 28.50
C GLN A 435 61.28 47.34 29.98
N THR A 436 60.64 46.58 30.88
CA THR A 436 61.03 46.49 32.29
C THR A 436 62.37 45.76 32.49
N LEU A 437 62.70 44.79 31.63
CA LEU A 437 64.03 44.17 31.62
C LEU A 437 65.12 45.18 31.23
N LEU A 438 64.85 46.03 30.24
CA LEU A 438 65.78 47.07 29.77
C LEU A 438 66.00 48.18 30.80
N SER A 439 64.98 48.55 31.58
CA SER A 439 65.14 49.53 32.68
C SER A 439 65.83 48.92 33.90
N ALA A 440 65.51 47.68 34.28
CA ALA A 440 66.19 46.96 35.37
C ALA A 440 67.67 46.69 35.07
N GLY A 441 68.05 46.57 33.79
CA GLY A 441 69.44 46.41 33.36
C GLY A 441 70.38 47.58 33.70
N GLN A 442 69.84 48.75 34.08
CA GLN A 442 70.64 49.93 34.44
C GLN A 442 71.01 49.98 35.93
N THR A 443 70.44 49.12 36.79
CA THR A 443 70.62 49.15 38.25
C THR A 443 71.21 47.87 38.84
N GLY A 444 72.51 47.65 38.57
CA GLY A 444 73.38 46.81 39.41
C GLY A 444 73.69 45.39 38.88
N GLN A 445 74.97 45.18 38.54
CA GLN A 445 75.48 43.91 37.98
C GLN A 445 75.34 42.68 38.91
N ALA A 446 75.18 42.87 40.23
CA ALA A 446 75.02 41.76 41.17
C ALA A 446 73.58 41.16 41.18
N VAL A 447 72.57 41.98 40.87
CA VAL A 447 71.16 41.54 40.84
C VAL A 447 70.82 40.90 39.47
N GLN A 448 71.60 41.20 38.44
CA GLN A 448 71.44 40.64 37.10
C GLN A 448 71.50 39.11 37.06
N SER A 449 72.37 38.44 37.83
CA SER A 449 72.50 36.98 37.77
C SER A 449 71.24 36.26 38.27
N THR A 450 70.76 36.62 39.46
CA THR A 450 69.55 36.02 40.06
C THR A 450 68.26 36.42 39.34
N LEU A 451 68.20 37.63 38.75
CA LEU A 451 67.11 37.98 37.85
C LEU A 451 67.15 37.17 36.56
N VAL A 452 68.32 37.00 35.93
CA VAL A 452 68.44 36.20 34.69
C VAL A 452 68.01 34.76 34.94
N GLU A 453 68.43 34.11 36.02
CA GLU A 453 67.95 32.75 36.35
C GLU A 453 66.43 32.69 36.55
N ARG A 454 65.85 33.62 37.33
CA ARG A 454 64.38 33.69 37.51
C ARG A 454 63.63 33.98 36.21
N PHE A 455 64.14 34.86 35.35
CA PHE A 455 63.53 35.16 34.06
C PHE A 455 63.69 34.03 33.05
N THR A 456 64.78 33.27 33.08
CA THR A 456 64.93 32.06 32.26
C THR A 456 63.94 30.98 32.71
N GLY A 457 63.76 30.77 34.02
CA GLY A 457 62.73 29.86 34.53
C GLY A 457 61.30 30.30 34.19
N MET A 458 60.98 31.59 34.37
CA MET A 458 59.67 32.16 34.01
C MET A 458 59.39 32.08 32.51
N ARG A 459 60.41 32.29 31.68
CA ARG A 459 60.33 32.11 30.22
C ARG A 459 60.08 30.65 29.86
N GLN A 460 60.78 29.72 30.50
CA GLN A 460 60.57 28.29 30.28
C GLN A 460 59.16 27.84 30.69
N GLN A 461 58.59 28.39 31.77
CA GLN A 461 57.20 28.17 32.17
C GLN A 461 56.19 28.78 31.19
N LEU A 462 56.45 29.98 30.65
CA LEU A 462 55.61 30.60 29.63
C LEU A 462 55.67 29.86 28.28
N ASP A 463 56.84 29.38 27.88
CA ASP A 463 57.03 28.59 26.66
C ASP A 463 56.34 27.21 26.83
N GLN A 464 56.45 26.54 28.00
CA GLN A 464 55.68 25.32 28.30
C GLN A 464 54.16 25.56 28.32
N GLY A 465 53.67 26.58 29.02
CA GLY A 465 52.25 26.90 29.06
C GLY A 465 51.69 27.29 27.69
N ARG A 466 52.52 27.86 26.81
CA ARG A 466 52.17 28.11 25.40
C ARG A 466 52.07 26.80 24.62
N ASP A 467 53.02 25.89 24.76
CA ASP A 467 53.02 24.61 24.05
C ASP A 467 51.86 23.72 24.51
N ASP A 468 51.54 23.69 25.80
CA ASP A 468 50.36 23.00 26.36
C ASP A 468 49.04 23.60 25.84
N LEU A 469 48.96 24.93 25.74
CA LEU A 469 47.77 25.61 25.20
C LEU A 469 47.62 25.39 23.69
N ILE A 470 48.73 25.36 22.94
CA ILE A 470 48.74 24.96 21.52
C ILE A 470 48.31 23.49 21.39
N ALA A 471 48.77 22.59 22.24
CA ALA A 471 48.37 21.18 22.23
C ALA A 471 46.87 21.01 22.54
N GLY A 472 46.35 21.70 23.55
CA GLY A 472 44.93 21.70 23.90
C GLY A 472 44.03 22.30 22.82
N VAL A 473 44.41 23.44 22.24
CA VAL A 473 43.70 24.03 21.08
C VAL A 473 43.75 23.09 19.88
N THR A 474 44.88 22.43 19.61
CA THR A 474 44.99 21.44 18.53
C THR A 474 44.05 20.26 18.76
N GLN A 475 44.00 19.72 19.99
CA GLN A 475 43.07 18.64 20.36
C GLN A 475 41.59 19.01 20.23
N ILE A 476 41.22 20.29 20.34
CA ILE A 476 39.83 20.76 20.17
C ILE A 476 39.52 21.07 18.69
N VAL A 477 40.44 21.72 17.97
CA VAL A 477 40.23 22.13 16.57
C VAL A 477 40.21 20.93 15.63
N GLN A 478 41.03 19.91 15.88
CA GLN A 478 41.16 18.75 14.99
C GLN A 478 39.89 17.87 14.88
N PRO A 479 39.19 17.49 15.97
CA PRO A 479 37.91 16.80 15.87
C PRO A 479 36.79 17.70 15.31
N VAL A 480 36.83 19.01 15.53
CA VAL A 480 35.86 19.95 14.94
C VAL A 480 36.05 20.03 13.41
N ALA A 481 37.28 20.09 12.92
CA ALA A 481 37.57 20.07 11.48
C ALA A 481 37.15 18.75 10.82
N LEU A 482 37.34 17.61 11.50
CA LEU A 482 36.87 16.29 11.04
C LEU A 482 35.33 16.24 11.00
N ARG A 483 34.64 16.65 12.08
CA ARG A 483 33.16 16.74 12.12
C ARG A 483 32.61 17.68 11.06
N GLN A 484 33.30 18.78 10.74
CA GLN A 484 32.91 19.68 9.64
C GLN A 484 33.06 19.00 8.28
N GLN A 485 34.13 18.23 8.06
CA GLN A 485 34.31 17.43 6.83
C GLN A 485 33.25 16.33 6.69
N GLU A 486 32.87 15.67 7.79
CA GLU A 486 31.76 14.70 7.81
C GLU A 486 30.41 15.36 7.53
N SER A 487 30.13 16.52 8.14
CA SER A 487 28.92 17.30 7.87
C SER A 487 28.82 17.70 6.39
N HIS A 488 29.91 18.18 5.79
CA HIS A 488 29.94 18.46 4.34
C HIS A 488 29.69 17.21 3.49
N ARG A 489 30.23 16.05 3.86
CA ARG A 489 29.96 14.77 3.16
C ARG A 489 28.49 14.37 3.26
N LEU A 490 27.87 14.49 4.43
CA LEU A 490 26.45 14.21 4.62
C LEU A 490 25.58 15.16 3.78
N VAL A 491 25.90 16.46 3.74
CA VAL A 491 25.21 17.45 2.91
C VAL A 491 25.35 17.12 1.42
N THR A 492 26.54 16.73 0.93
CA THR A 492 26.70 16.31 -0.47
C THR A 492 25.92 15.03 -0.79
N THR A 493 25.92 14.03 0.09
CA THR A 493 25.14 12.79 -0.10
C THR A 493 23.64 13.06 -0.08
N VAL A 494 23.16 13.99 0.76
CA VAL A 494 21.75 14.42 0.75
C VAL A 494 21.42 15.17 -0.55
N ALA A 495 22.28 16.07 -1.02
CA ALA A 495 22.08 16.79 -2.28
C ALA A 495 22.04 15.84 -3.50
N GLU A 496 22.94 14.85 -3.55
CA GLU A 496 22.93 13.78 -4.57
C GLU A 496 21.65 12.95 -4.51
N ARG A 497 21.19 12.57 -3.31
CA ARG A 497 19.92 11.85 -3.12
C ARG A 497 18.71 12.69 -3.56
N VAL A 498 18.66 13.97 -3.20
CA VAL A 498 17.60 14.90 -3.65
C VAL A 498 17.61 15.02 -5.18
N SER A 499 18.77 15.20 -5.81
CA SER A 499 18.87 15.25 -7.28
C SER A 499 18.45 13.93 -7.95
N SER A 500 18.81 12.78 -7.37
CA SER A 500 18.36 11.47 -7.85
C SER A 500 16.83 11.33 -7.75
N PHE A 501 16.23 11.83 -6.67
CA PHE A 501 14.78 11.81 -6.45
C PHE A 501 14.05 12.75 -7.42
N GLU A 502 14.57 13.96 -7.65
CA GLU A 502 14.05 14.87 -8.68
C GLU A 502 14.05 14.25 -10.07
N ASN A 503 15.11 13.51 -10.43
CA ASN A 503 15.21 12.82 -11.71
C ASN A 503 14.20 11.66 -11.81
N ILE A 504 13.98 10.90 -10.74
CA ILE A 504 12.95 9.85 -10.69
C ILE A 504 11.54 10.47 -10.80
N VAL A 505 11.25 11.55 -10.06
CA VAL A 505 9.96 12.26 -10.14
C VAL A 505 9.72 12.85 -11.53
N ARG A 506 10.76 13.41 -12.18
CA ARG A 506 10.68 13.92 -13.55
C ARG A 506 10.38 12.78 -14.54
N ALA A 507 11.12 11.67 -14.48
CA ALA A 507 10.89 10.49 -15.31
C ALA A 507 9.48 9.88 -15.10
N GLN A 508 8.99 9.84 -13.85
CA GLN A 508 7.63 9.38 -13.55
C GLN A 508 6.57 10.33 -14.09
N THR A 509 6.80 11.64 -14.04
CA THR A 509 5.89 12.65 -14.62
C THR A 509 5.85 12.55 -16.15
N GLU A 510 7.00 12.30 -16.78
CA GLU A 510 7.11 12.03 -18.22
C GLU A 510 6.38 10.72 -18.60
N ALA A 511 6.54 9.65 -17.82
CA ALA A 511 5.83 8.39 -18.05
C ALA A 511 4.29 8.55 -17.90
N VAL A 512 3.82 9.30 -16.90
CA VAL A 512 2.38 9.58 -16.71
C VAL A 512 1.82 10.44 -17.85
N THR A 513 2.55 11.45 -18.31
CA THR A 513 2.11 12.28 -19.45
C THR A 513 2.09 11.49 -20.77
N GLN A 514 3.05 10.59 -21.00
CA GLN A 514 3.03 9.66 -22.13
C GLN A 514 1.84 8.68 -22.04
N ALA A 515 1.60 8.07 -20.88
CA ALA A 515 0.45 7.18 -20.68
C ALA A 515 -0.90 7.88 -20.91
N ASN A 516 -1.03 9.13 -20.44
CA ASN A 516 -2.22 9.94 -20.68
C ASN A 516 -2.40 10.29 -22.17
N ALA A 517 -1.31 10.57 -22.89
CA ALA A 517 -1.34 10.79 -24.34
C ALA A 517 -1.76 9.52 -25.12
N VAL A 518 -1.33 8.34 -24.68
CA VAL A 518 -1.81 7.06 -25.23
C VAL A 518 -3.30 6.86 -24.94
N HIS A 519 -3.76 7.08 -23.71
CA HIS A 519 -5.19 6.95 -23.39
C HIS A 519 -6.08 7.95 -24.14
N GLN A 520 -5.64 9.19 -24.36
CA GLN A 520 -6.36 10.15 -25.21
C GLN A 520 -6.46 9.66 -26.66
N ARG A 521 -5.39 9.05 -27.18
CA ARG A 521 -5.40 8.42 -28.50
C ARG A 521 -6.38 7.25 -28.54
N ASP A 522 -6.31 6.31 -27.61
CA ASP A 522 -7.20 5.14 -27.54
C ASP A 522 -8.68 5.59 -27.46
N LEU A 523 -8.99 6.59 -26.65
CA LEU A 523 -10.35 7.18 -26.56
C LEU A 523 -10.81 7.78 -27.89
N SER A 524 -9.92 8.42 -28.66
CA SER A 524 -10.24 8.95 -29.98
C SER A 524 -10.45 7.83 -31.03
N GLU A 525 -9.65 6.77 -30.98
CA GLU A 525 -9.80 5.60 -31.87
C GLU A 525 -11.08 4.82 -31.54
N VAL A 526 -11.44 4.67 -30.26
CA VAL A 526 -12.73 4.10 -29.82
C VAL A 526 -13.91 4.99 -30.24
N HIS A 527 -13.79 6.32 -30.10
CA HIS A 527 -14.84 7.24 -30.56
C HIS A 527 -15.05 7.15 -32.08
N GLU A 528 -13.97 7.07 -32.87
CA GLU A 528 -14.05 6.87 -34.32
C GLU A 528 -14.68 5.50 -34.67
N ALA A 529 -14.34 4.44 -33.94
CA ALA A 529 -14.93 3.12 -34.12
C ALA A 529 -16.44 3.12 -33.81
N LEU A 530 -16.88 3.83 -32.77
CA LEU A 530 -18.31 4.02 -32.44
C LEU A 530 -19.05 4.82 -33.51
N LEU A 531 -18.44 5.88 -34.06
CA LEU A 531 -19.02 6.64 -35.18
C LEU A 531 -19.16 5.78 -36.44
N LYS A 532 -18.15 4.96 -36.77
CA LYS A 532 -18.22 3.97 -37.86
C LYS A 532 -19.29 2.92 -37.63
N LEU A 533 -19.43 2.41 -36.40
CA LEU A 533 -20.49 1.46 -36.05
C LEU A 533 -21.89 2.09 -36.21
N GLY A 534 -22.08 3.33 -35.75
CA GLY A 534 -23.33 4.07 -35.93
C GLY A 534 -23.67 4.33 -37.40
N ALA A 535 -22.67 4.68 -38.22
CA ALA A 535 -22.84 4.80 -39.67
C ALA A 535 -23.26 3.47 -40.31
N ASN A 536 -22.58 2.37 -39.96
CA ASN A 536 -22.92 1.02 -40.46
C ASN A 536 -24.33 0.57 -40.02
N GLN A 537 -24.75 0.86 -38.78
CA GLN A 537 -26.10 0.61 -38.30
C GLN A 537 -27.15 1.40 -39.10
N LYS A 538 -26.86 2.67 -39.41
CA LYS A 538 -27.73 3.48 -40.26
C LYS A 538 -27.83 2.91 -41.68
N THR A 539 -26.72 2.56 -42.32
CA THR A 539 -26.71 1.93 -43.66
C THR A 539 -27.44 0.58 -43.65
N LEU A 540 -27.32 -0.21 -42.59
CA LEU A 540 -28.07 -1.48 -42.44
C LEU A 540 -29.57 -1.23 -42.25
N SER A 541 -29.96 -0.22 -41.47
CA SER A 541 -31.37 0.19 -41.32
C SER A 541 -31.97 0.69 -42.62
N GLU A 542 -31.24 1.53 -43.37
CA GLU A 542 -31.62 2.01 -44.70
C GLU A 542 -31.72 0.84 -45.70
N GLY A 543 -30.79 -0.13 -45.65
CA GLY A 543 -30.83 -1.34 -46.47
C GLY A 543 -32.02 -2.27 -46.15
N ILE A 544 -32.38 -2.41 -44.86
CA ILE A 544 -33.58 -3.17 -44.46
C ILE A 544 -34.86 -2.46 -44.90
N GLU A 545 -34.94 -1.14 -44.74
CA GLU A 545 -36.12 -0.39 -45.17
C GLU A 545 -36.26 -0.39 -46.69
N GLN A 546 -35.15 -0.26 -47.43
CA GLN A 546 -35.11 -0.43 -48.88
C GLN A 546 -35.58 -1.84 -49.28
N TRP A 547 -35.05 -2.89 -48.66
CA TRP A 547 -35.49 -4.27 -48.93
C TRP A 547 -36.97 -4.49 -48.58
N ARG A 548 -37.50 -3.81 -47.56
CA ARG A 548 -38.92 -3.85 -47.19
C ARG A 548 -39.80 -3.14 -48.22
N LEU A 549 -39.35 -2.00 -48.76
CA LEU A 549 -40.01 -1.28 -49.84
C LEU A 549 -40.01 -2.09 -51.14
N ASP A 550 -38.85 -2.63 -51.53
CA ASP A 550 -38.69 -3.45 -52.74
C ASP A 550 -39.51 -4.76 -52.63
N SER A 551 -39.40 -5.48 -51.51
CA SER A 551 -40.20 -6.69 -51.26
C SER A 551 -41.69 -6.39 -51.17
N GLY A 552 -42.08 -5.23 -50.65
CA GLY A 552 -43.47 -4.76 -50.65
C GLY A 552 -44.00 -4.50 -52.06
N GLY A 553 -43.17 -3.91 -52.93
CA GLY A 553 -43.45 -3.74 -54.35
C GLY A 553 -43.59 -5.08 -55.08
N ASP A 554 -42.63 -5.98 -54.90
CA ASP A 554 -42.65 -7.32 -55.50
C ASP A 554 -43.82 -8.17 -55.03
N LEU A 555 -44.15 -8.16 -53.73
CA LEU A 555 -45.36 -8.81 -53.21
C LEU A 555 -46.64 -8.19 -53.78
N GLY A 556 -46.68 -6.87 -53.99
CA GLY A 556 -47.78 -6.21 -54.69
C GLY A 556 -47.91 -6.66 -56.15
N ILE A 557 -46.79 -6.81 -56.87
CA ILE A 557 -46.76 -7.34 -58.25
C ILE A 557 -47.19 -8.81 -58.29
N ILE A 558 -46.73 -9.63 -57.34
CA ILE A 558 -47.13 -11.04 -57.21
C ILE A 558 -48.62 -11.15 -56.87
N SER A 559 -49.14 -10.32 -55.96
CA SER A 559 -50.55 -10.26 -55.60
C SER A 559 -51.42 -9.87 -56.81
N ASN A 560 -51.06 -8.83 -57.55
CA ASN A 560 -51.75 -8.44 -58.78
C ASN A 560 -51.70 -9.54 -59.85
N ARG A 561 -50.57 -10.26 -59.97
CA ARG A 561 -50.44 -11.41 -60.87
C ARG A 561 -51.30 -12.60 -60.43
N LEU A 562 -51.38 -12.86 -59.13
CA LEU A 562 -52.26 -13.89 -58.56
C LEU A 562 -53.74 -13.55 -58.78
N GLU A 563 -54.16 -12.31 -58.54
CA GLU A 563 -55.53 -11.85 -58.80
C GLU A 563 -55.88 -11.95 -60.30
N LEU A 564 -54.94 -11.62 -61.19
CA LEU A 564 -55.10 -11.82 -62.64
C LEU A 564 -55.16 -13.30 -63.04
N LEU A 565 -54.38 -14.17 -62.40
CA LEU A 565 -54.44 -15.62 -62.61
C LEU A 565 -55.74 -16.21 -62.07
N GLU A 566 -56.23 -15.75 -60.91
CA GLU A 566 -57.50 -16.16 -60.32
C GLU A 566 -58.67 -15.79 -61.24
N LYS A 567 -58.76 -14.52 -61.66
CA LYS A 567 -59.73 -14.04 -62.67
C LYS A 567 -59.58 -14.75 -64.03
N GLY A 568 -58.36 -15.14 -64.40
CA GLY A 568 -58.10 -15.94 -65.60
C GLY A 568 -58.55 -17.40 -65.46
N SER A 569 -58.43 -17.99 -64.26
CA SER A 569 -58.75 -19.38 -63.95
C SER A 569 -60.24 -19.65 -63.78
N GLY A 570 -61.05 -18.63 -63.47
CA GLY A 570 -62.52 -18.73 -63.52
C GLY A 570 -63.04 -19.02 -64.93
N ARG A 571 -62.44 -18.40 -65.97
CA ARG A 571 -62.90 -18.54 -67.37
C ARG A 571 -62.99 -19.97 -67.90
N PRO A 572 -62.00 -20.87 -67.73
CA PRO A 572 -62.17 -22.26 -68.16
C PRO A 572 -63.24 -23.01 -67.36
N ILE A 573 -63.52 -22.64 -66.10
CA ILE A 573 -64.63 -23.22 -65.32
C ILE A 573 -65.97 -22.71 -65.88
N GLU A 574 -66.13 -21.40 -66.09
CA GLU A 574 -67.30 -20.80 -66.75
C GLU A 574 -67.54 -21.41 -68.14
N LEU A 575 -66.48 -21.66 -68.91
CA LEU A 575 -66.56 -22.26 -70.24
C LEU A 575 -66.91 -23.76 -70.17
N ILE A 576 -66.45 -24.48 -69.15
CA ILE A 576 -66.88 -25.87 -68.88
C ILE A 576 -68.35 -25.91 -68.44
N GLU A 577 -68.81 -25.02 -67.57
CA GLU A 577 -70.23 -24.91 -67.20
C GLU A 577 -71.10 -24.56 -68.41
N GLN A 578 -70.63 -23.64 -69.28
CA GLN A 578 -71.29 -23.34 -70.55
C GLN A 578 -71.33 -24.57 -71.47
N MET A 579 -70.22 -25.30 -71.64
CA MET A 579 -70.19 -26.54 -72.43
C MET A 579 -71.07 -27.65 -71.83
N GLN A 580 -71.20 -27.73 -70.51
CA GLN A 580 -72.11 -28.66 -69.84
C GLN A 580 -73.58 -28.27 -70.05
N SER A 581 -73.89 -26.97 -69.99
CA SER A 581 -75.21 -26.43 -70.35
C SER A 581 -75.55 -26.72 -71.81
N ASP A 582 -74.62 -26.46 -72.73
CA ASP A 582 -74.80 -26.74 -74.16
C ASP A 582 -74.92 -28.25 -74.44
N LEU A 583 -74.16 -29.11 -73.76
CA LEU A 583 -74.34 -30.57 -73.82
C LEU A 583 -75.68 -31.03 -73.24
N ALA A 584 -76.17 -30.40 -72.16
CA ALA A 584 -77.50 -30.66 -71.61
C ALA A 584 -78.61 -30.24 -72.60
N ASN A 585 -78.45 -29.10 -73.26
CA ASN A 585 -79.36 -28.61 -74.30
C ASN A 585 -79.35 -29.53 -75.54
N VAL A 586 -78.16 -29.95 -76.00
CA VAL A 586 -78.01 -30.89 -77.13
C VAL A 586 -78.54 -32.27 -76.79
N THR A 587 -78.34 -32.79 -75.57
CA THR A 587 -78.93 -34.07 -75.17
C THR A 587 -80.45 -33.99 -74.98
N GLN A 588 -80.99 -32.87 -74.48
CA GLN A 588 -82.44 -32.65 -74.48
C GLN A 588 -83.02 -32.56 -75.90
N LEU A 589 -82.35 -31.87 -76.83
CA LEU A 589 -82.73 -31.80 -78.24
C LEU A 589 -82.65 -33.19 -78.91
N ALA A 590 -81.58 -33.94 -78.68
CA ALA A 590 -81.41 -35.29 -79.22
C ALA A 590 -82.43 -36.29 -78.64
N LEU A 591 -82.80 -36.16 -77.35
CA LEU A 591 -83.87 -36.95 -76.75
C LEU A 591 -85.25 -36.57 -77.29
N ALA A 592 -85.52 -35.27 -77.50
CA ALA A 592 -86.74 -34.81 -78.14
C ALA A 592 -86.87 -35.32 -79.59
N ASP A 593 -85.78 -35.26 -80.37
CA ASP A 593 -85.73 -35.76 -81.74
C ASP A 593 -85.77 -37.30 -81.81
N TYR A 594 -85.19 -37.99 -80.83
CA TYR A 594 -85.32 -39.44 -80.69
C TYR A 594 -86.76 -39.86 -80.35
N ASP A 595 -87.44 -39.16 -79.44
CA ASP A 595 -88.86 -39.42 -79.16
C ASP A 595 -89.76 -39.05 -80.33
N GLN A 596 -89.42 -38.01 -81.11
CA GLN A 596 -90.12 -37.63 -82.34
C GLN A 596 -89.93 -38.69 -83.44
N ASN A 597 -88.73 -39.23 -83.60
CA ASN A 597 -88.46 -40.35 -84.52
C ASN A 597 -89.02 -41.70 -84.03
N ARG A 598 -89.11 -41.93 -82.72
CA ARG A 598 -89.77 -43.12 -82.18
C ARG A 598 -91.29 -43.06 -82.37
N ARG A 599 -91.88 -41.86 -82.36
CA ARG A 599 -93.26 -41.62 -82.81
C ARG A 599 -93.38 -41.84 -84.32
N SER A 600 -92.48 -41.31 -85.16
CA SER A 600 -92.55 -41.51 -86.62
C SER A 600 -92.44 -42.99 -87.02
N PHE A 601 -91.53 -43.75 -86.43
CA PHE A 601 -91.36 -45.19 -86.70
C PHE A 601 -92.58 -46.01 -86.23
N LYS A 602 -93.15 -45.72 -85.06
CA LYS A 602 -94.42 -46.36 -84.63
C LYS A 602 -95.59 -45.99 -85.56
N THR A 603 -95.70 -44.73 -85.99
CA THR A 603 -96.73 -44.29 -86.94
C THR A 603 -96.58 -44.96 -88.31
N TRP A 604 -95.34 -45.21 -88.74
CA TRP A 604 -95.02 -45.92 -89.99
C TRP A 604 -95.34 -47.43 -89.90
N LEU A 605 -94.95 -48.10 -88.82
CA LEU A 605 -95.12 -49.56 -88.66
C LEU A 605 -96.55 -49.99 -88.28
N PHE A 606 -97.35 -49.10 -87.68
CA PHE A 606 -98.71 -49.40 -87.21
C PHE A 606 -99.82 -48.56 -87.86
N GLY A 607 -99.53 -47.82 -88.93
CA GLY A 607 -100.54 -47.33 -89.88
C GLY A 607 -101.78 -46.66 -89.27
N THR A 608 -101.59 -45.53 -88.58
CA THR A 608 -102.68 -44.59 -88.21
C THR A 608 -103.94 -45.21 -87.56
N SER A 609 -103.79 -45.90 -86.43
CA SER A 609 -104.93 -46.29 -85.58
C SER A 609 -105.43 -45.14 -84.68
N ASP A 610 -105.69 -43.96 -85.24
CA ASP A 610 -106.65 -42.99 -84.67
C ASP A 610 -106.98 -41.85 -85.67
N VAL A 611 -107.83 -42.18 -86.65
CA VAL A 611 -108.42 -41.19 -87.57
C VAL A 611 -109.72 -40.58 -86.99
N PHE A 612 -110.19 -41.04 -85.82
CA PHE A 612 -111.49 -40.64 -85.27
C PHE A 612 -111.51 -40.35 -83.74
N ALA A 613 -110.55 -39.57 -83.23
CA ALA A 613 -110.69 -38.93 -81.92
C ALA A 613 -109.92 -37.59 -81.77
N GLY A 614 -110.63 -36.45 -81.88
CA GLY A 614 -110.36 -35.33 -80.95
C GLY A 614 -109.67 -34.04 -81.43
N SER A 615 -109.13 -33.91 -82.65
CA SER A 615 -108.34 -32.70 -83.03
C SER A 615 -109.14 -31.39 -83.15
N TRP A 616 -110.47 -31.43 -83.14
CA TRP A 616 -111.34 -30.24 -83.32
C TRP A 616 -111.67 -29.45 -82.03
N ARG A 617 -111.12 -29.81 -80.86
CA ARG A 617 -111.40 -29.07 -79.61
C ARG A 617 -110.31 -28.08 -79.17
N ASP A 618 -109.03 -28.32 -79.49
CA ASP A 618 -107.93 -27.47 -78.98
C ASP A 618 -107.59 -26.22 -79.81
N GLU A 619 -107.95 -26.15 -81.10
CA GLU A 619 -107.81 -24.89 -81.83
C GLU A 619 -108.75 -23.80 -81.29
N THR A 620 -109.95 -24.18 -80.81
CA THR A 620 -110.91 -23.20 -80.28
C THR A 620 -110.52 -22.64 -78.91
N THR A 621 -109.66 -23.32 -78.15
CA THR A 621 -109.08 -22.85 -76.87
C THR A 621 -107.84 -21.99 -77.14
N ALA A 622 -106.96 -22.42 -78.05
CA ALA A 622 -105.82 -21.63 -78.51
C ALA A 622 -106.24 -20.26 -79.11
N ILE A 623 -107.25 -20.25 -79.98
CA ILE A 623 -107.80 -19.01 -80.57
C ILE A 623 -108.46 -18.12 -79.51
N ARG A 624 -109.15 -18.69 -78.51
CA ARG A 624 -109.73 -17.91 -77.39
C ARG A 624 -108.67 -17.24 -76.51
N ASN A 625 -107.56 -17.94 -76.24
CA ASN A 625 -106.46 -17.37 -75.47
C ASN A 625 -105.75 -16.26 -76.25
N ARG A 626 -105.50 -16.46 -77.56
CA ARG A 626 -104.91 -15.44 -78.44
C ARG A 626 -105.81 -14.20 -78.59
N LEU A 627 -107.13 -14.36 -78.61
CA LEU A 627 -108.09 -13.24 -78.54
C LEU A 627 -108.12 -12.54 -77.17
N ARG A 628 -107.81 -13.25 -76.07
CA ARG A 628 -107.64 -12.63 -74.74
C ARG A 628 -106.37 -11.79 -74.68
N GLU A 629 -105.24 -12.31 -75.14
CA GLU A 629 -103.97 -11.57 -75.20
C GLU A 629 -104.07 -10.30 -76.07
N LEU A 630 -104.74 -10.40 -77.22
CA LEU A 630 -104.99 -9.23 -78.09
C LEU A 630 -105.97 -8.21 -77.50
N ARG A 631 -106.80 -8.59 -76.52
CA ARG A 631 -107.61 -7.65 -75.73
C ARG A 631 -106.79 -6.97 -74.63
N VAL A 632 -105.92 -7.72 -73.94
CA VAL A 632 -105.04 -7.20 -72.89
C VAL A 632 -103.97 -6.27 -73.44
N ARG A 633 -103.52 -6.46 -74.68
CA ARG A 633 -102.57 -5.55 -75.38
C ARG A 633 -103.21 -4.30 -75.99
N LYS A 634 -104.51 -4.05 -75.78
CA LYS A 634 -105.25 -2.93 -76.42
C LYS A 634 -106.10 -2.11 -75.44
N ALA A 635 -105.85 -2.28 -74.14
CA ALA A 635 -106.23 -1.41 -73.05
C ALA A 635 -104.95 -0.97 -72.32
#